data_AF-A0A3C0NY66-F1
#
_entry.id   AF-A0A3C0NY66-F1
#
_cell.length_a   1.000
_cell.length_b   1.000
_cell.length_c   1.000
_cell.angle_alpha   90.00
_cell.angle_beta   90.00
_cell.angle_gamma   90.00
#
_symmetry.space_group_name_H-M   'P 1'
#
loop_
_entity.id
_entity.type
_entity.pdbx_description
1 polymer ?
#
loop_
_entity_poly.entity_id
_entity_poly.type
_entity_poly.pdbx_seq_one_letter_code
_entity_poly.pdbx_strand_id
1 'polypeptide(L)'
;TLQVYDQSGNSVLDQDISFMYDHIEIMNDQITLYLNEHFCVYNVRGKKRFEGSYKQKPQAFFAVKNGEYAVVTDDGIRWIELK
;
A
#
# COMPACT_ATOMS: atom_id res chain seq x y z
N THR A 1 3.74 -11.64 -8.15
CA THR A 1 3.63 -12.31 -6.84
C THR A 1 4.14 -11.35 -5.79
N LEU A 2 3.51 -11.30 -4.62
CA LEU A 2 3.94 -10.48 -3.49
C LEU A 2 4.65 -11.39 -2.48
N GLN A 3 5.93 -11.11 -2.26
CA GLN A 3 6.76 -11.81 -1.29
C GLN A 3 7.21 -10.85 -0.20
N VAL A 4 7.05 -11.25 1.06
CA VAL A 4 7.45 -10.47 2.23
C VAL A 4 8.41 -11.32 3.05
N TYR A 5 9.52 -10.71 3.45
CA TYR A 5 10.54 -11.35 4.26
C TYR A 5 10.69 -10.59 5.57
N ASP A 6 10.98 -11.31 6.65
CA ASP A 6 11.39 -10.69 7.91
C ASP A 6 12.82 -10.14 7.83
N GLN A 7 13.27 -9.46 8.88
CA GLN A 7 14.62 -8.90 8.95
C GLN A 7 15.74 -9.96 8.99
N SER A 8 15.39 -11.22 9.28
CA SER A 8 16.32 -12.36 9.22
C SER A 8 16.36 -13.00 7.83
N GLY A 9 15.53 -12.54 6.88
CA GLY A 9 15.41 -13.08 5.53
C GLY A 9 14.46 -14.27 5.42
N ASN A 10 13.69 -14.61 6.46
CA ASN A 10 12.70 -15.68 6.36
C ASN A 10 11.47 -15.19 5.60
N SER A 11 10.91 -16.04 4.72
CA SER A 11 9.64 -15.72 4.05
C SER A 11 8.48 -15.70 5.05
N VAL A 12 7.77 -14.59 5.11
CA VAL A 12 6.58 -14.34 5.95
C VAL A 12 5.30 -14.45 5.13
N LEU A 13 5.37 -14.10 3.86
CA LEU A 13 4.25 -14.15 2.92
C LEU A 13 4.78 -14.47 1.53
N ASP A 14 4.11 -15.37 0.84
CA ASP A 14 4.20 -15.55 -0.59
C ASP A 14 2.78 -15.71 -1.12
N GLN A 15 2.31 -14.75 -1.91
CA GLN A 15 0.96 -14.79 -2.47
C GLN A 15 0.89 -14.23 -3.88
N ASP A 16 0.05 -14.84 -4.71
CA ASP A 16 -0.35 -14.25 -5.97
C ASP A 16 -1.28 -13.06 -5.73
N ILE A 17 -1.04 -11.98 -6.47
CA ILE A 17 -1.86 -10.78 -6.45
C ILE A 17 -2.25 -10.42 -7.88
N SER A 18 -3.52 -10.02 -8.04
CA SER A 18 -4.09 -9.61 -9.32
C SER A 18 -3.90 -8.12 -9.61
N PHE A 19 -3.40 -7.35 -8.64
CA PHE A 19 -3.21 -5.92 -8.74
C PHE A 19 -1.87 -5.60 -9.42
N MET A 20 -1.88 -4.76 -10.45
CA MET A 20 -0.67 -4.24 -11.08
C MET A 20 -0.14 -3.05 -10.29
N TYR A 21 1.17 -3.02 -10.02
CA TYR A 21 1.83 -1.98 -9.24
C TYR A 21 3.19 -1.64 -9.83
N ASP A 22 3.61 -0.39 -9.70
CA ASP A 22 4.99 0.08 -9.95
C ASP A 22 5.67 0.60 -8.68
N HIS A 23 4.89 0.85 -7.62
CA HIS A 23 5.37 1.23 -6.30
C HIS A 23 4.85 0.31 -5.20
N ILE A 24 5.70 0.06 -4.20
CA ILE A 24 5.40 -0.72 -3.00
C ILE A 24 6.01 -0.04 -1.78
N GLU A 25 5.22 0.08 -0.71
CA GLU A 25 5.62 0.62 0.58
C GLU A 25 5.18 -0.31 1.71
N ILE A 26 6.02 -0.52 2.72
CA ILE A 26 5.68 -1.30 3.91
C ILE A 26 5.88 -0.43 5.15
N MET A 27 4.80 -0.13 5.87
CA MET A 27 4.84 0.65 7.10
C MET A 27 3.74 0.19 8.06
N ASN A 28 4.08 0.01 9.34
CA ASN A 28 3.13 -0.37 10.40
C ASN A 28 2.22 -1.57 10.03
N ASP A 29 2.81 -2.70 9.66
CA ASP A 29 2.12 -3.92 9.22
C ASP A 29 1.21 -3.79 7.98
N GLN A 30 1.28 -2.66 7.27
CA GLN A 30 0.52 -2.38 6.06
C GLN A 30 1.45 -2.34 4.85
N ILE A 31 1.07 -3.07 3.81
CA ILE A 31 1.71 -3.07 2.51
C ILE A 31 0.81 -2.26 1.59
N THR A 32 1.33 -1.16 1.08
CA THR A 32 0.65 -0.33 0.08
C THR A 32 1.27 -0.62 -1.28
N LEU A 33 0.44 -1.02 -2.23
CA LEU A 33 0.79 -1.16 -3.63
C LEU A 33 0.04 -0.08 -4.41
N TYR A 34 0.68 0.60 -5.34
CA TYR A 34 -0.02 1.57 -6.18
C TYR A 34 0.56 1.63 -7.59
N LEU A 35 -0.29 2.06 -8.53
CA LEU A 35 0.01 2.33 -9.94
C LEU A 35 -0.90 3.44 -10.43
N ASN A 36 -0.31 4.57 -10.84
CA ASN A 36 -1.05 5.78 -11.16
C ASN A 36 -2.06 6.09 -10.04
N GLU A 37 -3.33 6.30 -10.38
CA GLU A 37 -4.41 6.62 -9.45
C GLU A 37 -4.90 5.43 -8.64
N HIS A 38 -4.53 4.20 -8.99
CA HIS A 38 -5.02 3.00 -8.33
C HIS A 38 -4.09 2.57 -7.19
N PHE A 39 -4.68 2.09 -6.11
CA PHE A 39 -3.93 1.56 -4.98
C PHE A 39 -4.65 0.38 -4.34
N CYS A 40 -3.85 -0.50 -3.74
CA CYS A 40 -4.31 -1.67 -3.01
C CYS A 40 -3.50 -1.81 -1.74
N VAL A 41 -4.19 -2.04 -0.63
CA VAL A 41 -3.59 -2.18 0.69
C VAL A 41 -3.78 -3.62 1.15
N TYR A 42 -2.68 -4.24 1.57
CA TYR A 42 -2.66 -5.52 2.25
C TYR A 42 -2.09 -5.32 3.66
N ASN A 43 -2.36 -6.25 4.57
CA ASN A 43 -1.48 -6.40 5.74
C ASN A 43 -0.30 -7.33 5.38
N VAL A 44 0.72 -7.35 6.24
CA VAL A 44 1.90 -8.25 6.07
C VAL A 44 1.58 -9.75 6.08
N ARG A 45 0.34 -10.13 6.45
CA ARG A 45 -0.17 -11.51 6.38
C ARG A 45 -0.93 -11.81 5.08
N GLY A 46 -0.95 -10.88 4.13
CA GLY A 46 -1.59 -11.05 2.82
C GLY A 46 -3.09 -10.78 2.79
N LYS A 47 -3.72 -10.37 3.88
CA LYS A 47 -5.14 -9.98 3.86
C LYS A 47 -5.29 -8.62 3.18
N LYS A 48 -5.96 -8.58 2.03
CA LYS A 48 -6.41 -7.33 1.39
C LYS A 48 -7.31 -6.56 2.35
N ARG A 49 -6.94 -5.33 2.64
CA ARG A 49 -7.67 -4.39 3.50
C ARG A 49 -8.52 -3.44 2.68
N PHE A 50 -7.96 -2.94 1.58
CA PHE A 50 -8.60 -1.94 0.75
C PHE A 50 -8.10 -2.06 -0.70
N GLU A 51 -8.95 -1.72 -1.66
CA GLU A 51 -8.59 -1.52 -3.06
C GLU A 51 -9.44 -0.39 -3.62
N GLY A 52 -8.82 0.55 -4.32
CA GLY A 52 -9.54 1.68 -4.88
C GLY A 52 -8.67 2.58 -5.73
N SER A 53 -9.16 3.80 -5.95
CA SER A 53 -8.45 4.83 -6.68
C SER A 53 -8.53 6.19 -5.99
N TYR A 54 -7.52 7.01 -6.22
CA TYR A 54 -7.48 8.40 -5.82
C TYR A 54 -7.76 9.29 -7.04
N LYS A 55 -8.42 10.42 -6.82
CA LYS A 55 -8.88 11.29 -7.92
C LYS A 55 -7.73 11.88 -8.76
N GLN A 56 -6.55 11.99 -8.17
CA GLN A 56 -5.35 12.50 -8.81
C GLN A 56 -4.24 11.45 -8.72
N LYS A 57 -3.27 11.50 -9.62
CA LYS A 57 -2.10 10.63 -9.54
C LYS A 57 -1.26 10.99 -8.29
N PRO A 58 -1.13 10.09 -7.31
CA PRO A 58 -0.21 10.29 -6.19
C PRO A 58 1.25 10.19 -6.66
N GLN A 59 2.08 11.09 -6.14
CA GLN A 59 3.54 10.94 -6.15
C GLN A 59 4.00 9.96 -5.07
N ALA A 60 3.30 9.94 -3.93
CA ALA A 60 3.53 8.99 -2.85
C ALA A 60 2.21 8.65 -2.14
N PHE A 61 2.10 7.40 -1.69
CA PHE A 61 0.98 6.92 -0.88
C PHE A 61 1.55 6.00 0.19
N PHE A 62 1.44 6.39 1.46
CA PHE A 62 2.00 5.60 2.56
C PHE A 62 1.14 5.65 3.81
N ALA A 63 1.17 4.56 4.56
CA ALA A 63 0.46 4.41 5.82
C ALA A 63 1.11 5.26 6.91
N VAL A 64 0.31 6.00 7.66
CA VAL A 64 0.75 6.87 8.76
C VAL A 64 0.55 6.16 10.08
N LYS A 65 -0.61 5.53 10.24
CA LYS A 65 -0.94 4.54 11.27
C LYS A 65 -2.04 3.62 10.72
N ASN A 66 -2.58 2.73 11.55
CA ASN A 66 -3.62 1.79 11.11
C ASN A 66 -4.82 2.54 10.52
N GLY A 67 -5.13 2.26 9.24
CA GLY A 67 -6.25 2.85 8.52
C GLY A 67 -6.06 4.30 8.06
N GLU A 68 -5.01 4.99 8.49
CA GLU A 68 -4.74 6.39 8.10
C GLU A 68 -3.54 6.49 7.17
N TYR A 69 -3.71 7.26 6.09
CA TYR A 69 -2.77 7.36 4.98
C TYR A 69 -2.51 8.81 4.61
N ALA A 70 -1.27 9.08 4.20
CA ALA A 70 -0.90 10.31 3.54
C ALA A 70 -0.81 10.05 2.03
N VAL A 71 -1.51 10.88 1.25
CA VAL A 71 -1.43 10.93 -0.21
C VAL A 71 -0.76 12.23 -0.58
N VAL A 72 0.39 12.12 -1.26
CA VAL A 72 1.14 13.27 -1.76
C VAL A 72 0.85 13.42 -3.24
N THR A 73 0.36 14.59 -3.64
CA THR A 73 0.01 14.97 -5.00
C THR A 73 0.72 16.29 -5.35
N ASP A 74 0.67 16.69 -6.62
CA ASP A 74 1.27 17.96 -7.07
C ASP A 74 0.68 19.19 -6.34
N ASP A 75 -0.58 19.09 -5.89
CA ASP A 75 -1.31 20.15 -5.18
C ASP A 75 -1.14 20.12 -3.64
N GLY A 76 -0.41 19.14 -3.10
CA GLY A 76 -0.05 19.08 -1.69
C GLY A 76 -0.19 17.70 -1.05
N ILE A 77 -0.41 17.68 0.27
CA ILE A 77 -0.56 16.45 1.06
C ILE A 77 -1.99 16.36 1.59
N ARG A 78 -2.60 15.18 1.44
CA ARG A 78 -3.94 14.87 1.92
C ARG A 78 -3.90 13.68 2.86
N TRP A 79 -4.56 13.80 4.01
CA TRP A 79 -4.74 12.70 4.95
C TRP A 79 -6.08 12.03 4.66
N ILE A 80 -6.08 10.71 4.51
CA ILE A 80 -7.29 9.91 4.27
C ILE A 80 -7.39 8.77 5.27
N GLU A 81 -8.61 8.42 5.63
CA GLU A 81 -8.93 7.26 6.46
C GLU A 81 -9.65 6.23 5.58
N LEU A 82 -9.09 5.02 5.52
CA LEU A 82 -9.67 3.89 4.80
C LEU A 82 -10.48 3.04 5.80
N LYS A 83 -11.75 2.80 5.47
CA LYS A 83 -12.67 1.98 6.28
C LYS A 83 -12.75 0.55 5.77
#